data_AF-A0A849QX63-F1
#
_entry.id   AF-A0A849QX63-F1
#
_cell.length_a   1.000
_cell.length_b   1.000
_cell.length_c   1.000
_cell.angle_alpha   90.00
_cell.angle_beta   90.00
_cell.angle_gamma   90.00
#
_symmetry.space_group_name_H-M   'P 1'
#
loop_
_entity.id
_entity.type
_entity.pdbx_description
1 polymer ?
#
loop_
_entity_poly.entity_id
_entity_poly.type
_entity_poly.pdbx_seq_one_letter_code
_entity_poly.pdbx_strand_id
1 'polypeptide(L)'
;MIENKKMLFVVFGIMAVMFFSDVCNNVSGMPVVVSIDEKLYGTVDYLSYNETVVSMQEIITSFENTGSIGCMVQVRVDFFKNNTFLYTSWSDGVALEPGAHYTFKNYWFSKSILGNITGNMWVYYCDEVNRKDDINFTVVLVDENKTVNMTVTNVVADEEVILITFNSSVNLSDVKIIPAKTPIGWRIEPVDVGDLHAGVEQTVHIHYISSIKGKVTSIPFYFVTDSGEYFEFSASNAIAVVKPKRSFDFDFGKQLSFFGGVVFFIMVFLLLREKKKFRRFKNQTDKKSDAKSEIHQ
;
A
#
# COMPACT_ATOMS: atom_id res chain seq x y z
N MET A 1 -15.19 59.51 59.43
CA MET A 1 -13.94 58.71 59.38
C MET A 1 -14.16 57.19 59.46
N ILE A 2 -15.30 56.70 60.00
CA ILE A 2 -15.60 55.26 60.11
C ILE A 2 -16.17 54.67 58.80
N GLU A 3 -16.84 55.46 57.96
CA GLU A 3 -17.39 54.98 56.67
C GLU A 3 -16.32 54.61 55.65
N ASN A 4 -15.21 55.36 55.57
CA ASN A 4 -14.12 55.07 54.63
C ASN A 4 -13.42 53.72 54.90
N LYS A 5 -13.46 53.22 56.14
CA LYS A 5 -12.86 51.90 56.49
C LYS A 5 -13.72 50.73 56.02
N LYS A 6 -15.05 50.88 55.98
CA LYS A 6 -15.98 49.85 55.48
C LYS A 6 -15.89 49.73 53.96
N MET A 7 -15.79 50.86 53.25
CA MET A 7 -15.63 50.87 51.80
C MET A 7 -14.30 50.23 51.38
N LEU A 8 -13.21 50.50 52.12
CA LEU A 8 -11.90 49.88 51.87
C LEU A 8 -11.95 48.34 52.02
N PHE A 9 -12.63 47.83 53.03
CA PHE A 9 -12.77 46.38 53.25
C PHE A 9 -13.57 45.69 52.16
N VAL A 10 -14.64 46.32 51.65
CA VAL A 10 -15.44 45.78 50.54
C VAL A 10 -14.62 45.75 49.25
N VAL A 11 -13.85 46.80 48.96
CA VAL A 11 -12.98 46.86 47.78
C VAL A 11 -11.87 45.81 47.85
N PHE A 12 -11.25 45.61 49.02
CA PHE A 12 -10.27 44.53 49.21
C PHE A 12 -10.89 43.14 49.08
N GLY A 13 -12.11 42.95 49.58
CA GLY A 13 -12.85 41.69 49.41
C GLY A 13 -13.15 41.37 47.95
N ILE A 14 -13.61 42.35 47.17
CA ILE A 14 -13.89 42.17 45.74
C ILE A 14 -12.59 41.91 44.97
N MET A 15 -11.51 42.64 45.25
CA MET A 15 -10.22 42.38 44.62
C MET A 15 -9.67 40.99 44.97
N ALA A 16 -9.81 40.53 46.21
CA ALA A 16 -9.39 39.18 46.59
C ALA A 16 -10.20 38.11 45.86
N VAL A 17 -11.52 38.29 45.69
CA VAL A 17 -12.38 37.36 44.95
C VAL A 17 -12.01 37.33 43.47
N MET A 18 -11.76 38.48 42.84
CA MET A 18 -11.32 38.56 41.44
C MET A 18 -9.94 37.92 41.24
N PHE A 19 -9.01 38.12 42.19
CA PHE A 19 -7.69 37.50 42.13
C PHE A 19 -7.76 35.97 42.29
N PHE A 20 -8.65 35.47 43.17
CA PHE A 20 -8.85 34.03 43.33
C PHE A 20 -9.57 33.38 42.14
N SER A 21 -10.48 34.08 41.45
CA SER A 21 -11.14 33.52 40.26
C SER A 21 -10.18 33.33 39.08
N ASP A 22 -9.20 34.23 38.90
CA ASP A 22 -8.22 34.11 37.81
C ASP A 22 -7.16 33.03 38.08
N VAL A 23 -6.85 32.75 39.35
CA VAL A 23 -5.94 31.65 39.72
C VAL A 23 -6.61 30.28 39.55
N CYS A 24 -7.91 30.16 39.84
CA CYS A 24 -8.64 28.90 39.68
C CYS A 24 -9.01 28.56 38.22
N ASN A 25 -9.10 29.56 37.32
CA ASN A 25 -9.37 29.31 35.90
C ASN A 25 -8.14 28.83 35.10
N ASN A 26 -6.95 28.86 35.71
CA ASN A 26 -5.71 28.36 35.11
C ASN A 26 -5.28 26.98 35.66
N VAL A 27 -6.24 26.13 36.04
CA VAL A 27 -5.97 24.69 36.16
C VAL A 27 -5.81 24.14 34.74
N SER A 28 -4.67 24.46 34.13
CA SER A 28 -4.23 23.84 32.88
C SER A 28 -4.11 22.35 33.16
N GLY A 29 -5.01 21.55 32.59
CA GLY A 29 -4.90 20.10 32.64
C GLY A 29 -3.48 19.71 32.25
N MET A 30 -2.78 19.01 33.14
CA MET A 30 -1.42 18.54 32.86
C MET A 30 -1.50 17.65 31.60
N PRO A 31 -0.84 18.01 30.49
CA PRO A 31 -0.91 17.19 29.30
C PRO A 31 -0.27 15.85 29.63
N VAL A 32 -1.07 14.79 29.62
CA VAL A 32 -0.56 13.43 29.69
C VAL A 32 0.05 13.15 28.32
N VAL A 33 1.37 13.32 28.21
CA VAL A 33 2.12 12.93 27.01
C VAL A 33 2.35 11.44 27.10
N VAL A 34 1.53 10.68 26.37
CA VAL A 34 1.77 9.25 26.14
C VAL A 34 2.70 9.14 24.93
N SER A 35 3.94 8.67 25.13
CA SER A 35 4.84 8.29 24.05
C SER A 35 4.79 6.77 23.94
N ILE A 36 4.39 6.25 22.78
CA ILE A 36 4.46 4.84 22.45
C ILE A 36 5.67 4.69 21.53
N ASP A 37 6.64 3.88 21.94
CA ASP A 37 7.77 3.54 21.07
C ASP A 37 7.26 2.76 19.85
N GLU A 38 7.58 3.23 18.66
CA GLU A 38 7.29 2.54 17.41
C GLU A 38 8.16 1.28 17.32
N LYS A 39 7.52 0.11 17.36
CA LYS A 39 8.14 -1.20 17.40
C LYS A 39 7.53 -2.07 16.31
N LEU A 40 8.37 -2.55 15.41
CA LEU A 40 8.03 -3.49 14.36
C LEU A 40 8.36 -4.90 14.84
N TYR A 41 7.38 -5.60 15.38
CA TYR A 41 7.56 -6.99 15.80
C TYR A 41 6.40 -7.84 15.33
N GLY A 42 6.70 -9.03 14.82
CA GLY A 42 5.67 -10.02 14.59
C GLY A 42 6.21 -11.43 14.68
N THR A 43 5.30 -12.35 15.00
CA THR A 43 5.65 -13.73 15.29
C THR A 43 4.78 -14.67 14.48
N VAL A 44 5.36 -15.78 14.03
CA VAL A 44 4.61 -16.89 13.46
C VAL A 44 4.27 -17.79 14.62
N ASP A 45 2.99 -17.89 14.94
CA ASP A 45 2.46 -18.66 16.07
C ASP A 45 1.95 -20.04 15.64
N TYR A 46 1.65 -20.23 14.35
CA TYR A 46 1.24 -21.51 13.79
C TYR A 46 1.75 -21.71 12.36
N LEU A 47 2.22 -22.93 12.07
CA LEU A 47 2.61 -23.39 10.75
C LEU A 47 2.11 -24.82 10.56
N SER A 48 1.37 -25.07 9.47
CA SER A 48 0.84 -26.38 9.13
C SER A 48 0.97 -26.67 7.64
N TYR A 49 1.45 -27.86 7.33
CA TYR A 49 1.58 -28.38 5.98
C TYR A 49 1.61 -29.92 6.02
N ASN A 50 1.18 -30.57 4.95
CA ASN A 50 1.28 -32.03 4.81
C ASN A 50 2.71 -32.47 4.48
N GLU A 51 3.29 -33.39 5.25
CA GLU A 51 4.61 -33.96 4.95
C GLU A 51 4.62 -34.84 3.68
N THR A 52 3.48 -35.39 3.32
CA THR A 52 3.28 -36.21 2.11
C THR A 52 2.13 -35.65 1.28
N VAL A 53 2.41 -35.35 0.01
CA VAL A 53 1.47 -34.68 -0.90
C VAL A 53 1.08 -35.63 -2.03
N VAL A 54 -0.23 -35.73 -2.25
CA VAL A 54 -0.86 -36.54 -3.31
C VAL A 54 -1.59 -35.69 -4.37
N SER A 55 -1.76 -34.40 -4.11
CA SER A 55 -2.46 -33.47 -5.00
C SER A 55 -1.76 -32.10 -4.95
N MET A 56 -2.29 -31.17 -4.17
CA MET A 56 -1.77 -29.84 -3.94
C MET A 56 -1.18 -29.76 -2.53
N GLN A 57 -0.09 -29.01 -2.37
CA GLN A 57 0.40 -28.63 -1.07
C GLN A 57 -0.26 -27.32 -0.66
N GLU A 58 -1.04 -27.33 0.43
CA GLU A 58 -1.45 -26.14 1.17
C GLU A 58 -0.49 -25.92 2.34
N ILE A 59 -0.03 -24.69 2.50
CA ILE A 59 0.76 -24.24 3.65
C ILE A 59 -0.05 -23.16 4.35
N ILE A 60 -0.38 -23.42 5.61
CA ILE A 60 -1.15 -22.53 6.46
C ILE A 60 -0.21 -21.92 7.48
N THR A 61 -0.08 -20.60 7.46
CA THR A 61 0.80 -19.86 8.38
C THR A 61 -0.03 -18.81 9.11
N SER A 62 -0.10 -18.88 10.44
CA SER A 62 -0.64 -17.79 11.25
C SER A 62 0.48 -16.85 11.66
N PHE A 63 0.19 -15.55 11.62
CA PHE A 63 1.10 -14.51 12.04
C PHE A 63 0.39 -13.46 12.87
N GLU A 64 1.02 -13.06 13.97
CA GLU A 64 0.56 -12.02 14.88
C GLU A 64 1.46 -10.79 14.78
N ASN A 65 0.86 -9.61 14.63
CA ASN A 65 1.56 -8.33 14.79
C ASN A 65 1.68 -7.97 16.28
N THR A 66 2.79 -8.38 16.91
CA THR A 66 3.13 -8.04 18.31
C THR A 66 3.73 -6.64 18.49
N GLY A 67 3.82 -5.85 17.40
CA GLY A 67 4.39 -4.52 17.38
C GLY A 67 3.45 -3.45 17.93
N SER A 68 3.80 -2.18 17.72
CA SER A 68 2.99 -1.03 18.14
C SER A 68 2.41 -0.22 16.99
N ILE A 69 2.66 -0.62 15.73
CA ILE A 69 2.07 0.00 14.53
C ILE A 69 1.44 -1.05 13.61
N GLY A 70 0.40 -0.65 12.87
CA GLY A 70 -0.21 -1.49 11.85
C GLY A 70 0.66 -1.61 10.60
N CYS A 71 0.72 -2.81 10.00
CA CYS A 71 1.54 -3.06 8.82
C CYS A 71 0.91 -4.04 7.84
N MET A 72 1.24 -3.87 6.56
CA MET A 72 0.96 -4.88 5.54
C MET A 72 1.88 -6.08 5.74
N VAL A 73 1.30 -7.28 5.81
CA VAL A 73 1.99 -8.55 6.00
C VAL A 73 1.68 -9.48 4.83
N GLN A 74 2.70 -10.20 4.37
CA GLN A 74 2.57 -11.19 3.29
C GLN A 74 3.58 -12.32 3.50
N VAL A 75 3.20 -13.55 3.19
CA VAL A 75 4.05 -14.74 3.29
C VAL A 75 4.50 -15.18 1.90
N ARG A 76 5.79 -15.47 1.78
CA ARG A 76 6.43 -16.02 0.60
C ARG A 76 7.00 -17.39 0.90
N VAL A 77 6.80 -18.34 -0.01
CA VAL A 77 7.47 -19.64 0.04
C VAL A 77 8.16 -19.91 -1.30
N ASP A 78 9.48 -20.12 -1.27
CA ASP A 78 10.25 -20.55 -2.45
C ASP A 78 10.49 -22.05 -2.37
N PHE A 79 10.09 -22.77 -3.41
CA PHE A 79 10.18 -24.22 -3.47
C PHE A 79 11.39 -24.65 -4.28
N PHE A 80 12.09 -25.67 -3.76
CA PHE A 80 13.30 -26.23 -4.32
C PHE A 80 13.21 -27.75 -4.38
N LYS A 81 13.81 -28.33 -5.43
CA LYS A 81 14.10 -29.77 -5.50
C LYS A 81 15.58 -29.96 -5.79
N ASN A 82 16.29 -30.68 -4.93
CA ASN A 82 17.74 -30.87 -5.06
C ASN A 82 18.49 -29.52 -5.27
N ASN A 83 18.16 -28.51 -4.44
CA ASN A 83 18.67 -27.14 -4.53
C ASN A 83 18.36 -26.38 -5.84
N THR A 84 17.55 -26.95 -6.73
CA THR A 84 17.08 -26.26 -7.94
C THR A 84 15.77 -25.55 -7.63
N PHE A 85 15.74 -24.23 -7.84
CA PHE A 85 14.54 -23.42 -7.69
C PHE A 85 13.44 -23.87 -8.65
N LEU A 86 12.22 -24.04 -8.14
CA LEU A 86 11.05 -24.45 -8.91
C LEU A 86 10.08 -23.28 -9.11
N TYR A 87 9.66 -22.66 -8.01
CA TYR A 87 8.52 -21.75 -7.97
C TYR A 87 8.53 -20.91 -6.69
N THR A 88 7.91 -19.74 -6.74
CA THR A 88 7.62 -18.89 -5.57
C THR A 88 6.12 -18.75 -5.42
N SER A 89 5.60 -19.16 -4.27
CA SER A 89 4.23 -18.88 -3.83
C SER A 89 4.22 -17.62 -2.98
N TRP A 90 3.23 -16.77 -3.21
CA TRP A 90 2.92 -15.61 -2.36
C TRP A 90 1.55 -15.83 -1.74
N SER A 91 1.34 -15.37 -0.51
CA SER A 91 -0.01 -15.30 0.07
C SER A 91 -0.70 -14.02 -0.39
N ASP A 92 -1.96 -13.86 -0.01
CA ASP A 92 -2.59 -12.54 0.05
C ASP A 92 -1.80 -11.61 0.97
N GLY A 93 -1.79 -10.32 0.63
CA GLY A 93 -1.27 -9.28 1.50
C GLY A 93 -2.37 -8.71 2.41
N VAL A 94 -2.12 -8.66 3.72
CA VAL A 94 -3.11 -8.20 4.71
C VAL A 94 -2.52 -7.16 5.66
N ALA A 95 -3.24 -6.06 5.86
CA ALA A 95 -2.88 -5.07 6.88
C ALA A 95 -3.30 -5.57 8.27
N LEU A 96 -2.33 -5.74 9.17
CA LEU A 96 -2.54 -6.17 10.55
C LEU A 96 -2.24 -5.04 11.51
N GLU A 97 -3.23 -4.66 12.30
CA GLU A 97 -3.09 -3.75 13.44
C GLU A 97 -2.34 -4.42 14.61
N PRO A 98 -1.79 -3.65 15.57
CA PRO A 98 -1.18 -4.19 16.78
C PRO A 98 -2.11 -5.16 17.53
N GLY A 99 -1.61 -6.36 17.83
CA GLY A 99 -2.33 -7.46 18.47
C GLY A 99 -3.26 -8.25 17.53
N ALA A 100 -3.37 -7.88 16.25
CA ALA A 100 -4.12 -8.65 15.27
C ALA A 100 -3.31 -9.87 14.80
N HIS A 101 -4.04 -10.96 14.51
CA HIS A 101 -3.51 -12.15 13.88
C HIS A 101 -4.25 -12.43 12.56
N TYR A 102 -3.57 -13.07 11.62
CA TYR A 102 -4.18 -13.54 10.37
C TYR A 102 -3.55 -14.83 9.90
N THR A 103 -4.36 -15.68 9.27
CA THR A 103 -3.95 -16.95 8.70
C THR A 103 -3.74 -16.80 7.20
N PHE A 104 -2.48 -16.83 6.79
CA PHE A 104 -2.05 -16.80 5.41
C PHE A 104 -2.05 -18.20 4.81
N LYS A 105 -2.40 -18.27 3.53
CA LYS A 105 -2.36 -19.51 2.76
C LYS A 105 -1.43 -19.37 1.57
N ASN A 106 -0.55 -20.36 1.42
CA ASN A 106 0.28 -20.53 0.25
C ASN A 106 -0.03 -21.88 -0.37
N TYR A 107 -0.05 -21.93 -1.70
CA TYR A 107 -0.28 -23.16 -2.43
C TYR A 107 0.89 -23.49 -3.35
N TRP A 108 1.13 -24.79 -3.52
CA TRP A 108 2.05 -25.32 -4.52
C TRP A 108 1.42 -26.53 -5.20
N PHE A 109 1.57 -26.59 -6.52
CA PHE A 109 1.12 -27.71 -7.34
C PHE A 109 2.08 -27.95 -8.49
N SER A 110 2.30 -29.22 -8.82
CA SER A 110 3.03 -29.61 -10.02
C SER A 110 2.55 -30.96 -10.52
N LYS A 111 2.26 -31.07 -11.82
CA LYS A 111 1.84 -32.34 -12.42
C LYS A 111 2.94 -33.38 -12.57
N SER A 112 4.21 -32.95 -12.67
CA SER A 112 5.32 -33.82 -13.10
C SER A 112 6.48 -33.94 -12.11
N ILE A 113 6.45 -33.17 -11.01
CA ILE A 113 7.55 -33.15 -10.04
C ILE A 113 7.21 -34.04 -8.85
N LEU A 114 7.89 -35.20 -8.77
CA LEU A 114 7.80 -36.13 -7.64
C LEU A 114 9.02 -36.07 -6.71
N GLY A 115 8.92 -36.61 -5.50
CA GLY A 115 10.00 -36.72 -4.53
C GLY A 115 10.07 -35.56 -3.53
N ASN A 116 11.22 -35.39 -2.89
CA ASN A 116 11.40 -34.45 -1.79
C ASN A 116 11.50 -33.00 -2.30
N ILE A 117 10.72 -32.13 -1.69
CA ILE A 117 10.67 -30.69 -1.94
C ILE A 117 10.97 -29.97 -0.63
N THR A 118 11.78 -28.92 -0.74
CA THR A 118 12.06 -28.00 0.37
C THR A 118 11.47 -26.64 0.04
N GLY A 119 10.65 -26.09 0.93
CA GLY A 119 10.09 -24.76 0.87
C GLY A 119 10.78 -23.85 1.87
N ASN A 120 11.45 -22.80 1.42
CA ASN A 120 11.97 -21.77 2.31
C ASN A 120 10.89 -20.73 2.53
N MET A 121 10.55 -20.42 3.78
CA MET A 121 9.48 -19.47 4.11
C MET A 121 10.05 -18.12 4.55
N TRP A 122 9.46 -17.03 4.04
CA TRP A 122 9.73 -15.67 4.49
C TRP A 122 8.44 -14.93 4.78
N VAL A 123 8.44 -14.16 5.86
CA VAL A 123 7.35 -13.23 6.17
C VAL A 123 7.85 -11.82 5.89
N TYR A 124 7.14 -11.12 5.03
CA TYR A 124 7.31 -9.71 4.72
C TYR A 124 6.33 -8.94 5.57
N TYR A 125 6.80 -8.00 6.39
CA TYR A 125 5.93 -7.10 7.13
C TYR A 125 6.55 -5.71 7.22
N CYS A 126 5.76 -4.70 6.83
CA CYS A 126 6.26 -3.34 6.60
C CYS A 126 7.42 -3.35 5.58
N ASP A 127 8.67 -3.20 6.04
CA ASP A 127 9.91 -3.26 5.25
C ASP A 127 10.88 -4.34 5.76
N GLU A 128 10.46 -5.13 6.76
CA GLU A 128 11.24 -6.22 7.31
C GLU A 128 10.95 -7.53 6.57
N VAL A 129 11.98 -8.34 6.43
CA VAL A 129 11.89 -9.67 5.82
C VAL A 129 12.53 -10.67 6.77
N ASN A 130 11.69 -11.47 7.40
CA ASN A 130 12.14 -12.51 8.31
C ASN A 130 12.02 -13.87 7.65
N ARG A 131 13.17 -14.55 7.49
CA ARG A 131 13.18 -15.98 7.17
C ARG A 131 12.67 -16.76 8.38
N LYS A 132 11.80 -17.74 8.12
CA LYS A 132 11.26 -18.67 9.11
C LYS A 132 11.73 -20.09 8.80
N ASP A 133 11.19 -21.07 9.51
CA ASP A 133 11.58 -22.46 9.36
C ASP A 133 11.37 -22.98 7.94
N ASP A 134 12.27 -23.85 7.51
CA ASP A 134 12.17 -24.52 6.22
C ASP A 134 11.12 -25.64 6.31
N ILE A 135 10.30 -25.73 5.27
CA ILE A 135 9.22 -26.70 5.10
C ILE A 135 9.77 -27.85 4.26
N ASN A 136 9.58 -29.11 4.67
CA ASN A 136 10.02 -30.26 3.89
C ASN A 136 8.87 -31.25 3.69
N PHE A 137 8.55 -31.54 2.43
CA PHE A 137 7.49 -32.48 2.10
C PHE A 137 7.89 -33.36 0.91
N THR A 138 7.20 -34.50 0.77
CA THR A 138 7.42 -35.47 -0.29
C THR A 138 6.20 -35.58 -1.18
N VAL A 139 6.39 -35.40 -2.48
CA VAL A 139 5.33 -35.59 -3.48
C VAL A 139 5.38 -37.02 -3.98
N VAL A 140 4.36 -37.82 -3.69
CA VAL A 140 4.35 -39.26 -3.97
C VAL A 140 3.56 -39.63 -5.21
N LEU A 141 2.53 -38.87 -5.55
CA LEU A 141 1.67 -39.13 -6.69
C LEU A 141 1.01 -37.83 -7.10
N VAL A 142 0.96 -37.56 -8.39
CA VAL A 142 0.02 -36.59 -8.97
C VAL A 142 -0.57 -37.32 -10.16
N ASP A 143 -1.88 -37.56 -10.13
CA ASP A 143 -2.55 -38.27 -11.22
C ASP A 143 -2.66 -37.33 -12.43
N GLU A 144 -1.70 -37.43 -13.35
CA GLU A 144 -1.63 -36.62 -14.57
C GLU A 144 -2.88 -36.75 -15.45
N ASN A 145 -3.70 -37.78 -15.25
CA ASN A 145 -4.92 -38.01 -16.04
C ASN A 145 -6.18 -37.35 -15.46
N LYS A 146 -6.10 -36.75 -14.27
CA LYS A 146 -7.24 -36.06 -13.64
C LYS A 146 -7.43 -34.64 -14.18
N THR A 147 -7.60 -34.53 -15.49
CA THR A 147 -7.88 -33.23 -16.11
C THR A 147 -9.37 -32.92 -16.05
N VAL A 148 -9.73 -31.72 -15.59
CA VAL A 148 -11.11 -31.23 -15.66
C VAL A 148 -11.36 -30.48 -16.96
N ASN A 149 -12.53 -30.70 -17.56
CA ASN A 149 -12.96 -29.93 -18.71
C ASN A 149 -13.56 -28.57 -18.26
N MET A 150 -12.69 -27.57 -18.20
CA MET A 150 -13.01 -26.16 -17.96
C MET A 150 -12.72 -25.33 -19.21
N THR A 151 -13.45 -24.22 -19.38
CA THR A 151 -13.22 -23.27 -20.48
C THR A 151 -12.98 -21.88 -19.90
N VAL A 152 -11.86 -21.27 -20.28
CA VAL A 152 -11.60 -19.85 -20.00
C VAL A 152 -12.16 -19.04 -21.15
N THR A 153 -13.18 -18.21 -20.89
CA THR A 153 -13.90 -17.43 -21.89
C THR A 153 -13.24 -16.07 -22.13
N ASN A 154 -12.65 -15.47 -21.10
CA ASN A 154 -12.02 -14.16 -21.20
C ASN A 154 -10.87 -14.01 -20.19
N VAL A 155 -9.83 -13.27 -20.59
CA VAL A 155 -8.78 -12.83 -19.66
C VAL A 155 -8.43 -11.38 -19.93
N VAL A 156 -8.54 -10.55 -18.90
CA VAL A 156 -8.22 -9.13 -18.95
C VAL A 156 -7.21 -8.83 -17.84
N ALA A 157 -6.09 -8.22 -18.17
CA ALA A 157 -5.11 -7.82 -17.17
C ALA A 157 -4.95 -6.29 -17.18
N ASP A 158 -4.95 -5.71 -15.98
CA ASP A 158 -4.61 -4.30 -15.73
C ASP A 158 -3.35 -4.21 -14.85
N GLU A 159 -2.96 -3.02 -14.36
CA GLU A 159 -1.70 -2.78 -13.62
C GLU A 159 -1.54 -3.65 -12.35
N GLU A 160 -2.64 -4.04 -11.68
CA GLU A 160 -2.61 -4.71 -10.37
C GLU A 160 -3.46 -5.99 -10.30
N VAL A 161 -4.28 -6.25 -11.32
CA VAL A 161 -5.26 -7.36 -11.30
C VAL A 161 -5.30 -8.08 -12.64
N ILE A 162 -5.38 -9.41 -12.59
CA ILE A 162 -5.73 -10.28 -13.71
C ILE A 162 -7.14 -10.79 -13.47
N LEU A 163 -8.07 -10.43 -14.35
CA LEU A 163 -9.45 -10.91 -14.38
C LEU A 163 -9.50 -12.13 -15.28
N ILE A 164 -9.95 -13.27 -14.73
CA ILE A 164 -10.17 -14.49 -15.50
C ILE A 164 -11.64 -14.84 -15.42
N THR A 165 -12.30 -14.93 -16.58
CA THR A 165 -13.67 -15.42 -16.69
C THR A 165 -13.64 -16.83 -17.27
N PHE A 166 -14.32 -17.76 -16.60
CA PHE A 166 -14.32 -19.18 -16.95
C PHE A 166 -15.61 -19.87 -16.54
N ASN A 167 -15.83 -21.07 -17.07
CA ASN A 167 -16.86 -21.99 -16.62
C ASN A 167 -16.33 -23.42 -16.56
N SER A 168 -17.04 -24.28 -15.84
CA SER A 168 -16.79 -25.72 -15.79
C SER A 168 -17.93 -26.48 -16.43
N SER A 169 -17.64 -27.60 -17.10
CA SER A 169 -18.67 -28.52 -17.61
C SER A 169 -19.23 -29.45 -16.53
N VAL A 170 -18.59 -29.50 -15.36
CA VAL A 170 -18.94 -30.35 -14.21
C VAL A 170 -18.94 -29.54 -12.91
N ASN A 171 -19.62 -30.04 -11.88
CA ASN A 171 -19.51 -29.46 -10.55
C ASN A 171 -18.13 -29.81 -9.95
N LEU A 172 -17.44 -28.81 -9.42
CA LEU A 172 -16.17 -28.97 -8.72
C LEU A 172 -16.28 -28.33 -7.34
N SER A 173 -15.63 -28.90 -6.35
CA SER A 173 -15.56 -28.33 -5.00
C SER A 173 -14.16 -27.76 -4.74
N ASP A 174 -14.12 -26.71 -3.93
CA ASP A 174 -12.90 -26.16 -3.36
C ASP A 174 -11.79 -25.92 -4.40
N VAL A 175 -12.10 -25.17 -5.46
CA VAL A 175 -11.18 -24.89 -6.57
C VAL A 175 -10.23 -23.75 -6.21
N LYS A 176 -8.93 -23.94 -6.46
CA LYS A 176 -7.89 -22.93 -6.27
C LYS A 176 -7.26 -22.59 -7.61
N ILE A 177 -6.87 -21.34 -7.77
CA ILE A 177 -6.11 -20.87 -8.94
C ILE A 177 -4.70 -20.51 -8.49
N ILE A 178 -3.72 -21.21 -9.08
CA ILE A 178 -2.31 -21.12 -8.68
C ILE A 178 -1.49 -20.82 -9.93
N PRO A 179 -0.60 -19.80 -9.92
CA PRO A 179 0.29 -19.59 -11.05
C PRO A 179 1.24 -20.78 -11.17
N ALA A 180 1.31 -21.39 -12.35
CA ALA A 180 2.20 -22.50 -12.64
C ALA A 180 3.67 -22.05 -12.65
N LYS A 181 3.91 -20.80 -13.04
CA LYS A 181 5.23 -20.16 -13.03
C LYS A 181 5.10 -18.65 -12.85
N THR A 182 5.85 -18.13 -11.88
CA THR A 182 5.90 -16.68 -11.60
C THR A 182 7.17 -16.08 -12.19
N PRO A 183 7.10 -15.01 -13.01
CA PRO A 183 8.29 -14.29 -13.45
C PRO A 183 9.08 -13.74 -12.26
N ILE A 184 10.41 -13.70 -12.36
CA ILE A 184 11.25 -13.17 -11.28
C ILE A 184 10.86 -11.73 -10.97
N GLY A 185 10.66 -11.45 -9.68
CA GLY A 185 10.27 -10.12 -9.18
C GLY A 185 8.77 -9.84 -9.22
N TRP A 186 7.95 -10.78 -9.69
CA TRP A 186 6.51 -10.67 -9.62
C TRP A 186 5.99 -11.33 -8.33
N ARG A 187 4.97 -10.71 -7.74
CA ARG A 187 4.16 -11.31 -6.66
C ARG A 187 2.79 -11.56 -7.26
N ILE A 188 2.35 -12.81 -7.28
CA ILE A 188 1.04 -13.19 -7.82
C ILE A 188 0.37 -13.98 -6.72
N GLU A 189 -0.77 -13.49 -6.27
CA GLU A 189 -1.53 -14.09 -5.18
C GLU A 189 -2.39 -15.24 -5.72
N PRO A 190 -2.41 -16.42 -5.08
CA PRO A 190 -3.34 -17.48 -5.43
C PRO A 190 -4.75 -17.06 -5.02
N VAL A 191 -5.75 -17.63 -5.70
CA VAL A 191 -7.16 -17.34 -5.41
C VAL A 191 -7.87 -18.61 -5.00
N ASP A 192 -8.55 -18.58 -3.87
CA ASP A 192 -9.53 -19.58 -3.48
C ASP A 192 -10.87 -19.21 -4.12
N VAL A 193 -11.34 -20.05 -5.03
CA VAL A 193 -12.59 -19.84 -5.78
C VAL A 193 -13.77 -20.47 -5.05
N GLY A 194 -13.52 -21.49 -4.23
CA GLY A 194 -14.56 -22.34 -3.65
C GLY A 194 -15.23 -23.23 -4.68
N ASP A 195 -16.55 -23.42 -4.53
CA ASP A 195 -17.32 -24.35 -5.34
C ASP A 195 -17.70 -23.78 -6.72
N LEU A 196 -17.53 -24.60 -7.75
CA LEU A 196 -17.96 -24.32 -9.12
C LEU A 196 -19.16 -25.17 -9.49
N HIS A 197 -20.19 -24.52 -10.02
CA HIS A 197 -21.36 -25.20 -10.58
C HIS A 197 -21.24 -25.36 -12.09
N ALA A 198 -21.65 -26.52 -12.60
CA ALA A 198 -21.61 -26.83 -14.02
C ALA A 198 -22.38 -25.81 -14.86
N GLY A 199 -21.74 -25.30 -15.92
CA GLY A 199 -22.31 -24.33 -16.85
C GLY A 199 -22.42 -22.89 -16.34
N VAL A 200 -22.10 -22.62 -15.06
CA VAL A 200 -22.13 -21.28 -14.49
C VAL A 200 -20.81 -20.57 -14.78
N GLU A 201 -20.90 -19.39 -15.39
CA GLU A 201 -19.74 -18.53 -15.60
C GLU A 201 -19.35 -17.82 -14.29
N GLN A 202 -18.06 -17.83 -13.98
CA GLN A 202 -17.49 -17.13 -12.85
C GLN A 202 -16.34 -16.24 -13.30
N THR A 203 -16.14 -15.14 -12.58
CA THR A 203 -15.02 -14.22 -12.80
C THR A 203 -14.27 -14.05 -11.49
N VAL A 204 -12.96 -14.21 -11.55
CA VAL A 204 -12.05 -14.09 -10.40
C VAL A 204 -11.03 -12.99 -10.65
N HIS A 205 -10.61 -12.37 -9.56
CA HIS A 205 -9.64 -11.28 -9.56
C HIS A 205 -8.36 -11.78 -8.91
N ILE A 206 -7.28 -11.89 -9.69
CA ILE A 206 -5.98 -12.32 -9.22
C ILE A 206 -5.11 -11.08 -9.06
N HIS A 207 -4.81 -10.71 -7.81
CA HIS A 207 -3.93 -9.60 -7.52
C HIS A 207 -2.48 -9.94 -7.86
N TYR A 208 -1.77 -8.97 -8.43
CA TYR A 208 -0.34 -9.11 -8.68
C TYR A 208 0.41 -7.79 -8.58
N ILE A 209 1.69 -7.89 -8.23
CA ILE A 209 2.65 -6.78 -8.20
C ILE A 209 3.82 -7.15 -9.11
N SER A 210 4.07 -6.35 -10.14
CA SER A 210 5.21 -6.52 -11.04
C SER A 210 6.34 -5.53 -10.70
N SER A 211 7.54 -6.04 -10.47
CA SER A 211 8.74 -5.19 -10.38
C SER A 211 9.21 -4.64 -11.72
N ILE A 212 8.76 -5.22 -12.85
CA ILE A 212 9.21 -4.87 -14.21
C ILE A 212 8.04 -4.25 -14.97
N LYS A 213 8.02 -2.92 -15.03
CA LYS A 213 7.02 -2.18 -15.80
C LYS A 213 7.24 -2.34 -17.31
N GLY A 214 6.15 -2.45 -18.06
CA GLY A 214 6.18 -2.45 -19.54
C GLY A 214 6.62 -3.77 -20.21
N LYS A 215 6.83 -4.86 -19.46
CA LYS A 215 7.13 -6.17 -20.02
C LYS A 215 5.85 -7.02 -20.11
N VAL A 216 5.51 -7.43 -21.32
CA VAL A 216 4.46 -8.41 -21.57
C VAL A 216 5.02 -9.81 -21.30
N THR A 217 4.32 -10.62 -20.52
CA THR A 217 4.70 -12.02 -20.25
C THR A 217 3.44 -12.85 -20.05
N SER A 218 3.40 -14.03 -20.66
CA SER A 218 2.33 -15.02 -20.47
C SER A 218 2.56 -15.75 -19.14
N ILE A 219 1.56 -15.74 -18.27
CA ILE A 219 1.58 -16.45 -16.99
C ILE A 219 0.63 -17.65 -17.10
N PRO A 220 1.14 -18.89 -17.06
CA PRO A 220 0.29 -20.06 -16.97
C PRO A 220 -0.28 -20.21 -15.56
N PHE A 221 -1.53 -20.67 -15.46
CA PHE A 221 -2.24 -20.95 -14.23
C PHE A 221 -2.75 -22.39 -14.21
N TYR A 222 -2.79 -22.97 -13.01
CA TYR A 222 -3.50 -24.20 -12.72
C TYR A 222 -4.76 -23.86 -11.94
N PHE A 223 -5.88 -24.41 -12.39
CA PHE A 223 -7.07 -24.59 -11.58
C PHE A 223 -6.95 -25.96 -10.93
N VAL A 224 -7.00 -26.06 -9.61
CA VAL A 224 -6.74 -27.31 -8.87
C VAL A 224 -7.81 -27.50 -7.79
N THR A 225 -8.39 -28.69 -7.72
CA THR A 225 -9.29 -29.10 -6.62
C THR A 225 -8.49 -29.78 -5.50
N ASP A 226 -9.08 -29.92 -4.31
CA ASP A 226 -8.43 -30.66 -3.22
C ASP A 226 -8.24 -32.16 -3.54
N SER A 227 -9.09 -32.72 -4.41
CA SER A 227 -8.98 -34.10 -4.92
C SER A 227 -7.83 -34.29 -5.93
N GLY A 228 -7.15 -33.21 -6.32
CA GLY A 228 -6.04 -33.19 -7.26
C GLY A 228 -6.43 -33.20 -8.72
N GLU A 229 -7.72 -32.98 -9.03
CA GLU A 229 -8.13 -32.72 -10.40
C GLU A 229 -7.68 -31.32 -10.80
N TYR A 230 -7.22 -31.17 -12.05
CA TYR A 230 -6.66 -29.89 -12.48
C TYR A 230 -7.02 -29.51 -13.91
N PHE A 231 -6.90 -28.23 -14.21
CA PHE A 231 -6.95 -27.68 -15.56
C PHE A 231 -5.82 -26.67 -15.72
N GLU A 232 -4.95 -26.90 -16.70
CA GLU A 232 -3.85 -25.99 -17.03
C GLU A 232 -4.29 -25.01 -18.11
N PHE A 233 -4.20 -23.73 -17.78
CA PHE A 233 -4.49 -22.65 -18.69
C PHE A 233 -3.23 -21.81 -18.90
N SER A 234 -2.75 -21.76 -20.15
CA SER A 234 -1.73 -20.79 -20.52
C SER A 234 -2.42 -19.56 -21.09
N ALA A 235 -2.30 -18.44 -20.38
CA ALA A 235 -2.83 -17.16 -20.79
C ALA A 235 -1.97 -16.53 -21.90
N SER A 236 -1.79 -17.21 -23.03
CA SER A 236 -0.99 -16.71 -24.17
C SER A 236 -1.51 -15.38 -24.73
N ASN A 237 -2.77 -15.03 -24.40
CA ASN A 237 -3.41 -13.78 -24.80
C ASN A 237 -3.64 -12.77 -23.65
N ALA A 238 -3.31 -13.12 -22.40
CA ALA A 238 -3.46 -12.21 -21.27
C ALA A 238 -2.24 -11.30 -21.17
N ILE A 239 -2.29 -10.21 -21.94
CA ILE A 239 -1.25 -9.21 -21.93
C ILE A 239 -1.43 -8.36 -20.68
N ALA A 240 -0.64 -8.64 -19.64
CA ALA A 240 -0.42 -7.67 -18.56
C ALA A 240 0.35 -6.46 -19.14
N VAL A 241 -0.38 -5.53 -19.77
CA VAL A 241 0.20 -4.23 -20.12
C VAL A 241 0.16 -3.40 -18.86
N VAL A 242 1.26 -3.40 -18.11
CA VAL A 242 1.52 -2.32 -17.17
C VAL A 242 1.79 -1.08 -18.04
N LYS A 243 0.72 -0.37 -18.44
CA LYS A 243 0.89 0.97 -18.98
C LYS A 243 1.56 1.74 -17.85
N PRO A 244 2.65 2.47 -18.09
CA PRO A 244 3.10 3.41 -17.08
C PRO A 244 1.92 4.35 -16.85
N LYS A 245 1.37 4.37 -15.63
CA LYS A 245 0.49 5.43 -15.15
C LYS A 245 1.18 6.77 -15.43
N ARG A 246 0.95 7.32 -16.63
CA ARG A 246 1.34 8.67 -17.02
C ARG A 246 0.43 9.59 -16.23
N SER A 247 0.74 9.75 -14.95
CA SER A 247 0.23 10.82 -14.13
C SER A 247 1.37 11.36 -13.27
N PHE A 248 2.53 11.58 -13.91
CA PHE A 248 3.20 12.84 -13.67
C PHE A 248 2.52 13.87 -14.58
N ASP A 249 1.22 14.11 -14.33
CA ASP A 249 0.59 15.41 -14.59
C ASP A 249 1.18 16.37 -13.56
N PHE A 250 2.51 16.51 -13.60
CA PHE A 250 3.10 17.77 -13.24
C PHE A 250 2.53 18.70 -14.30
N ASP A 251 1.46 19.41 -13.94
CA ASP A 251 0.86 20.45 -14.74
C ASP A 251 1.91 21.56 -14.80
N PHE A 252 2.95 21.30 -15.59
CA PHE A 252 4.12 22.12 -15.78
C PHE A 252 3.64 23.48 -16.29
N GLY A 253 2.51 23.51 -17.01
CA GLY A 253 1.76 24.71 -17.37
C GLY A 253 1.23 25.49 -16.16
N LYS A 254 0.57 24.86 -15.18
CA LYS A 254 0.14 25.54 -13.94
C LYS A 254 1.30 26.06 -13.10
N GLN A 255 2.39 25.30 -12.96
CA GLN A 255 3.57 25.81 -12.23
C GLN A 255 4.29 26.93 -13.01
N LEU A 256 4.49 26.79 -14.32
CA LEU A 256 5.09 27.86 -15.13
C LEU A 256 4.24 29.13 -15.12
N SER A 257 2.92 29.01 -15.17
CA SER A 257 2.02 30.16 -15.13
C SER A 257 2.02 30.84 -13.76
N PHE A 258 2.12 30.07 -12.67
CA PHE A 258 2.31 30.64 -11.33
C PHE A 258 3.63 31.39 -11.21
N PHE A 259 4.76 30.77 -11.56
CA PHE A 259 6.07 31.43 -11.50
C PHE A 259 6.16 32.62 -12.46
N GLY A 260 5.61 32.49 -13.68
CA GLY A 260 5.52 33.59 -14.64
C GLY A 260 4.69 34.75 -14.12
N GLY A 261 3.58 34.48 -13.43
CA GLY A 261 2.74 35.49 -12.78
C GLY A 261 3.46 36.23 -11.66
N VAL A 262 4.20 35.52 -10.80
CA VAL A 262 5.01 36.13 -9.72
C VAL A 262 6.11 37.02 -10.29
N VAL A 263 6.85 36.56 -11.30
CA VAL A 263 7.91 37.35 -11.96
C VAL A 263 7.33 38.60 -12.62
N PHE A 264 6.19 38.48 -13.31
CA PHE A 264 5.49 39.61 -13.90
C PHE A 264 5.07 40.64 -12.84
N PHE A 265 4.51 40.19 -11.72
CA PHE A 265 4.13 41.08 -10.62
C PHE A 265 5.34 41.83 -10.02
N ILE A 266 6.47 41.14 -9.83
CA ILE A 266 7.71 41.75 -9.33
C ILE A 266 8.21 42.81 -10.31
N MET A 267 8.22 42.52 -11.62
CA MET A 267 8.60 43.47 -12.67
C MET A 267 7.72 44.73 -12.65
N VAL A 268 6.40 44.56 -12.59
CA VAL A 268 5.44 45.68 -12.52
C VAL A 268 5.67 46.51 -11.25
N PHE A 269 5.87 45.86 -10.11
CA PHE A 269 6.15 46.55 -8.85
C PHE A 269 7.44 47.39 -8.89
N LEU A 270 8.52 46.84 -9.47
CA LEU A 270 9.78 47.55 -9.64
C LEU A 270 9.63 48.76 -10.58
N LEU A 271 8.92 48.62 -11.70
CA LEU A 271 8.64 49.73 -12.63
C LEU A 271 7.80 50.84 -11.99
N LEU A 272 6.82 50.49 -11.15
CA LEU A 272 6.03 51.46 -10.40
C LEU A 272 6.88 52.20 -9.35
N ARG A 273 7.79 51.49 -8.68
CA ARG A 273 8.73 52.06 -7.70
C ARG A 273 9.70 53.05 -8.36
N GLU A 274 10.24 52.70 -9.53
CA GLU A 274 11.07 53.56 -10.38
C GLU A 274 10.33 54.84 -10.80
N LYS A 275 9.11 54.72 -11.34
CA LYS A 275 8.27 55.89 -11.70
C LYS A 275 8.01 56.81 -10.52
N LYS A 276 7.80 56.27 -9.31
CA LYS A 276 7.58 57.07 -8.10
C LYS A 276 8.83 57.83 -7.67
N LYS A 277 10.03 57.22 -7.81
CA LYS A 277 11.31 57.93 -7.61
C LYS A 277 11.47 59.06 -8.64
N PHE A 278 11.21 58.79 -9.91
CA PHE A 278 11.36 59.79 -10.97
C PHE A 278 10.42 61.01 -10.79
N ARG A 279 9.16 60.78 -10.37
CA ARG A 279 8.24 61.88 -10.01
C ARG A 279 8.74 62.71 -8.82
N ARG A 280 9.35 62.09 -7.82
CA ARG A 280 9.95 62.83 -6.69
C ARG A 280 11.13 63.69 -7.12
N PHE A 281 11.98 63.18 -8.02
CA PHE A 281 13.07 63.97 -8.61
C PHE A 281 12.54 65.13 -9.44
N LYS A 282 11.55 64.91 -10.32
CA LYS A 282 10.95 65.97 -11.13
C LYS A 282 10.35 67.10 -10.26
N ASN A 283 9.59 66.74 -9.22
CA ASN A 283 9.04 67.73 -8.29
C ASN A 283 10.12 68.50 -7.50
N GLN A 284 11.31 67.93 -7.28
CA GLN A 284 12.43 68.64 -6.66
C GLN A 284 13.12 69.61 -7.64
N THR A 285 13.26 69.23 -8.91
CA THR A 285 13.79 70.14 -9.94
C THR A 285 12.83 71.29 -10.23
N ASP A 286 11.53 71.04 -10.31
CA ASP A 286 10.53 72.08 -10.56
C ASP A 286 10.49 73.09 -9.40
N LYS A 287 10.50 72.62 -8.14
CA LYS A 287 10.61 73.50 -6.95
C LYS A 287 11.89 74.34 -6.91
N LYS A 288 13.01 73.83 -7.45
CA LYS A 288 14.27 74.60 -7.55
C LYS A 288 14.24 75.64 -8.67
N SER A 289 13.46 75.42 -9.73
CA SER A 289 13.27 76.37 -10.83
C SER A 289 12.43 77.57 -10.36
N ASP A 290 11.31 77.33 -9.67
CA ASP A 290 10.42 78.40 -9.19
C ASP A 290 11.10 79.28 -8.12
N ALA A 291 11.92 78.68 -7.25
CA ALA A 291 12.70 79.43 -6.26
C ALA A 291 13.79 80.34 -6.86
N LYS A 292 14.19 80.12 -8.13
CA LYS A 292 15.14 81.00 -8.83
C LYS A 292 14.46 82.17 -9.54
N SER A 293 13.18 82.08 -9.90
CA SER A 293 12.45 83.18 -10.54
C SER A 293 12.01 84.29 -9.58
N GLU A 294 11.90 84.00 -8.27
CA GLU A 294 11.55 85.00 -7.24
C GLU A 294 12.72 85.90 -6.81
N ILE A 295 13.96 85.63 -7.25
CA ILE A 295 15.15 86.42 -6.89
C ILE A 295 15.41 87.59 -7.88
N HIS A 296 14.61 87.73 -8.94
CA HIS A 296 14.77 88.77 -9.96
C HIS A 296 13.53 89.63 -10.24
N GLN A 297 12.60 89.73 -9.27
CA GLN A 297 11.62 90.81 -9.20
C GLN A 297 11.91 91.70 -8.00
#